data_AF-Q3K783-F1
#
_entry.id   AF-Q3K783-F1
#
_cell.length_a   1.000
_cell.length_b   1.000
_cell.length_c   1.000
_cell.angle_alpha   90.00
_cell.angle_beta   90.00
_cell.angle_gamma   90.00
#
_symmetry.space_group_name_H-M   'P 1'
#
loop_
_entity.id
_entity.type
_entity.pdbx_description
1 polymer ?
#
loop_
_entity_poly.entity_id
_entity_poly.type
_entity_poly.pdbx_seq_one_letter_code
_entity_poly.pdbx_strand_id
1 'polypeptide(L)'
;MIGIALSSCTHFCTFFASSEDYNMDTINYTTARAHLAETMDRVNEDCAPLLVTRQKGEPVVMMSLAEYNALEETAYLLRSPANAERLIKSIGEMRAGKAKVRQLIEE
;
A
#
# COMPACT_ATOMS: atom_id res chain seq x y z
N MET A 1 46.59 14.40 5.84
CA MET A 1 46.33 15.14 4.59
C MET A 1 45.46 14.25 3.72
N ILE A 2 44.15 14.50 3.70
CA ILE A 2 43.41 15.17 2.60
C ILE A 2 43.30 14.21 1.39
N GLY A 3 42.14 13.85 0.84
CA GLY A 3 40.74 14.25 1.04
C GLY A 3 39.88 13.69 -0.11
N ILE A 4 38.61 13.41 0.20
CA ILE A 4 37.39 13.62 -0.61
C ILE A 4 37.37 13.12 -2.07
N ALA A 5 36.49 12.14 -2.33
CA ALA A 5 35.55 12.18 -3.47
C ALA A 5 34.27 11.41 -3.14
N LEU A 6 33.38 12.05 -2.38
CA LEU A 6 31.93 11.83 -2.44
C LEU A 6 31.45 12.33 -3.80
N SER A 7 31.31 11.46 -4.81
CA SER A 7 30.53 11.79 -6.01
C SER A 7 30.25 10.55 -6.84
N SER A 8 29.02 10.04 -6.73
CA SER A 8 28.23 9.40 -7.81
C SER A 8 27.06 8.55 -7.25
N CYS A 9 26.48 8.95 -6.12
CA CYS A 9 25.20 8.40 -5.65
C CYS A 9 24.01 9.09 -6.36
N THR A 10 24.06 9.20 -7.69
CA THR A 10 23.00 9.83 -8.51
C THR A 10 22.51 8.95 -9.65
N HIS A 11 23.02 7.72 -9.81
CA HIS A 11 22.59 6.81 -10.89
C HIS A 11 21.71 5.63 -10.44
N PHE A 12 21.50 5.41 -9.14
CA PHE A 12 20.59 4.35 -8.66
C PHE A 12 19.15 4.85 -8.43
N CYS A 13 18.92 6.17 -8.51
CA CYS A 13 17.62 6.77 -8.22
C CYS A 13 16.65 6.77 -9.42
N THR A 14 17.14 6.54 -10.64
CA THR A 14 16.33 6.56 -11.87
C THR A 14 15.87 5.19 -12.36
N PHE A 15 16.30 4.08 -11.74
CA PHE A 15 15.96 2.73 -12.22
C PHE A 15 14.70 2.12 -11.57
N PHE A 16 14.12 2.76 -10.55
CA PHE A 16 12.85 2.35 -9.93
C PHE A 16 11.70 3.32 -10.29
N ALA A 17 11.78 3.95 -11.46
CA ALA A 17 10.66 4.66 -12.07
C ALA A 17 9.97 3.78 -13.13
N SER A 18 9.85 2.48 -12.86
CA SER A 18 8.83 1.66 -13.51
C SER A 18 7.52 1.93 -12.78
N SER A 19 6.90 3.05 -13.17
CA SER A 19 5.51 3.36 -12.88
C SER A 19 4.66 2.31 -13.57
N GLU A 20 4.47 1.16 -12.92
CA GLU A 20 3.33 0.29 -13.19
C GLU A 20 2.07 1.14 -12.97
N ASP A 21 1.17 1.12 -13.95
CA ASP A 21 -0.08 1.86 -14.02
C ASP A 21 -0.97 1.61 -12.79
N TYR A 22 -0.69 2.26 -11.67
CA TYR A 22 -1.69 2.50 -10.65
C TYR A 22 -2.58 3.62 -11.20
N ASN A 23 -3.74 3.24 -11.75
CA ASN A 23 -4.81 4.14 -12.15
C ASN A 23 -5.44 4.80 -10.90
N MET A 24 -4.63 5.60 -10.20
CA MET A 24 -5.05 6.36 -9.03
C MET A 24 -5.69 7.66 -9.53
N ASP A 25 -7.02 7.73 -9.37
CA ASP A 25 -7.77 8.94 -9.69
C ASP A 25 -7.17 10.13 -8.95
N THR A 26 -6.92 11.20 -9.69
CA THR A 26 -6.26 12.39 -9.18
C THR A 26 -7.21 13.58 -9.22
N ILE A 27 -7.37 14.25 -8.08
CA ILE A 27 -8.11 15.50 -7.98
C ILE A 27 -7.24 16.61 -7.39
N ASN A 28 -7.53 17.85 -7.77
CA ASN A 28 -6.88 18.99 -7.13
C ASN A 28 -7.55 19.30 -5.78
N TYR A 29 -6.81 19.96 -4.90
CA TYR A 29 -7.28 20.36 -3.58
C TYR A 29 -8.54 21.23 -3.59
N THR A 30 -8.69 22.12 -4.58
CA THR A 30 -9.87 23.00 -4.67
C THR A 30 -11.15 22.18 -4.90
N THR A 31 -11.09 21.21 -5.80
CA THR A 31 -12.19 20.27 -6.07
C THR A 31 -12.47 19.39 -4.85
N ALA A 32 -11.42 18.80 -4.26
CA ALA A 32 -11.54 17.97 -3.06
C ALA A 32 -12.22 18.73 -1.90
N ARG A 33 -11.86 20.00 -1.71
CA ARG A 33 -12.44 20.85 -0.66
C ARG A 33 -13.91 21.19 -0.94
N ALA A 34 -14.27 21.45 -2.20
CA ALA A 34 -15.64 21.79 -2.58
C ALA A 34 -16.60 20.59 -2.45
N HIS A 35 -16.10 19.37 -2.70
CA HIS A 35 -16.88 18.14 -2.76
C HIS A 35 -16.39 17.08 -1.76
N LEU A 36 -15.96 17.50 -0.56
CA LEU A 36 -15.24 16.61 0.36
C LEU A 36 -16.07 15.39 0.80
N ALA A 37 -17.34 15.58 1.16
CA ALA A 37 -18.21 14.49 1.60
C ALA A 37 -18.41 13.43 0.49
N GLU A 38 -18.81 13.88 -0.70
CA GLU A 38 -18.96 13.00 -1.88
C GLU A 38 -17.65 12.29 -2.25
N THR A 39 -16.52 12.98 -2.12
CA THR A 39 -15.20 12.38 -2.37
C THR A 39 -14.89 11.27 -1.36
N MET A 40 -15.22 11.47 -0.08
CA MET A 40 -15.03 10.44 0.96
C MET A 40 -15.97 9.25 0.76
N ASP A 41 -17.22 9.49 0.39
CA ASP A 41 -18.20 8.44 0.11
C ASP A 41 -17.71 7.57 -1.07
N ARG A 42 -17.29 8.20 -2.16
CA ARG A 42 -16.70 7.50 -3.31
C ARG A 42 -15.48 6.65 -2.93
N VAL A 43 -14.55 7.19 -2.13
CA VAL A 43 -13.36 6.46 -1.67
C VAL A 43 -13.74 5.22 -0.83
N ASN A 44 -14.81 5.30 -0.05
CA ASN A 44 -15.32 4.15 0.71
C ASN A 44 -16.05 3.13 -0.17
N GLU A 45 -16.85 3.58 -1.14
CA GLU A 45 -17.62 2.72 -2.04
C GLU A 45 -16.76 1.99 -3.06
N ASP A 46 -15.81 2.70 -3.67
CA ASP A 46 -14.92 2.15 -4.70
C ASP A 46 -13.78 1.30 -4.09
N CYS A 47 -13.57 1.38 -2.77
CA CYS A 47 -12.42 0.81 -2.06
C CYS A 47 -11.08 1.13 -2.75
N ALA A 48 -10.97 2.33 -3.34
CA ALA A 48 -9.83 2.75 -4.14
C ALA A 48 -9.20 4.03 -3.56
N PRO A 49 -7.86 4.11 -3.51
CA PRO A 49 -7.19 5.33 -3.07
C PRO A 49 -7.30 6.45 -4.12
N LEU A 50 -7.33 7.69 -3.63
CA LEU A 50 -7.42 8.91 -4.44
C LEU A 50 -6.23 9.83 -4.16
N LEU A 51 -5.61 10.37 -5.21
CA LEU A 51 -4.52 11.33 -5.08
C LEU A 51 -5.06 12.76 -5.03
N VAL A 52 -4.78 13.49 -3.96
CA VAL A 52 -5.12 14.91 -3.82
C VAL A 52 -3.87 15.75 -4.00
N THR A 53 -3.85 16.54 -5.07
CA THR A 53 -2.71 17.41 -5.43
C THR A 53 -2.92 18.87 -5.01
N ARG A 54 -1.84 19.58 -4.71
CA ARG A 54 -1.84 21.01 -4.33
C ARG A 54 -0.83 21.78 -5.18
N GLN A 55 -1.16 23.01 -5.54
CA GLN A 55 -0.24 23.87 -6.32
C GLN A 55 1.04 24.22 -5.55
N LYS A 56 0.96 24.30 -4.22
CA LYS A 56 2.07 24.66 -3.32
C LYS A 56 2.11 23.69 -2.13
N GLY A 57 2.61 22.49 -2.37
CA GLY A 57 2.81 21.47 -1.33
C GLY A 57 2.82 20.06 -1.90
N GLU A 58 3.20 19.11 -1.07
CA GLU A 58 3.24 17.70 -1.45
C GLU A 58 1.82 17.12 -1.64
N PRO A 59 1.64 16.21 -2.59
CA PRO A 59 0.38 15.50 -2.76
C PRO A 59 0.12 14.55 -1.58
N VAL A 60 -1.15 14.26 -1.33
CA VAL A 60 -1.57 13.31 -0.29
C VAL A 60 -2.52 12.26 -0.87
N VAL A 61 -2.49 11.05 -0.32
CA VAL A 61 -3.43 9.99 -0.67
C VAL A 61 -4.58 10.00 0.33
N MET A 62 -5.80 9.96 -0.17
CA MET A 62 -7.01 9.69 0.59
C MET A 62 -7.44 8.25 0.34
N MET A 63 -7.77 7.52 1.40
CA MET A 63 -8.27 6.14 1.34
C MET A 63 -9.24 5.90 2.49
N SER A 64 -10.07 4.87 2.37
CA SER A 64 -10.97 4.47 3.45
C SER A 64 -10.17 3.97 4.66
N LEU A 65 -10.76 4.08 5.84
CA LEU A 65 -10.14 3.56 7.06
C LEU A 65 -9.99 2.02 7.00
N ALA A 66 -10.95 1.34 6.38
CA ALA A 66 -10.91 -0.11 6.22
C ALA A 66 -9.71 -0.55 5.37
N GLU A 67 -9.49 0.11 4.23
CA GLU A 67 -8.33 -0.16 3.36
C GLU A 67 -7.01 0.18 4.07
N TYR A 68 -6.95 1.32 4.77
CA TYR A 68 -5.76 1.66 5.56
C TYR A 68 -5.42 0.58 6.60
N ASN A 69 -6.42 0.13 7.36
CA ASN A 69 -6.21 -0.92 8.37
C ASN A 69 -5.81 -2.25 7.73
N ALA A 70 -6.41 -2.63 6.59
CA ALA A 70 -6.05 -3.85 5.87
C ALA A 70 -4.60 -3.80 5.37
N LEU A 71 -4.14 -2.64 4.90
CA LEU A 71 -2.74 -2.41 4.51
C LEU A 71 -1.80 -2.52 5.72
N GLU A 72 -2.12 -1.88 6.84
CA GLU A 72 -1.33 -1.95 8.07
C GLU A 72 -1.24 -3.39 8.61
N GLU A 73 -2.35 -4.12 8.62
CA GLU A 73 -2.39 -5.52 9.06
C GLU A 73 -1.59 -6.43 8.12
N THR A 74 -1.72 -6.25 6.81
CA THR A 74 -0.94 -6.99 5.82
C THR A 74 0.54 -6.70 5.98
N ALA A 75 0.93 -5.42 6.12
CA ALA A 75 2.30 -5.02 6.37
C ALA A 75 2.83 -5.60 7.69
N TYR A 76 2.00 -5.66 8.73
CA TYR A 76 2.34 -6.28 10.00
C TYR A 76 2.61 -7.79 9.86
N LEU A 77 1.68 -8.53 9.22
CA LEU A 77 1.80 -9.97 9.00
C LEU A 77 3.05 -10.33 8.18
N LEU A 78 3.39 -9.49 7.20
CA LEU A 78 4.52 -9.72 6.30
C LEU A 78 5.84 -9.12 6.81
N ARG A 79 5.84 -8.40 7.93
CA ARG A 79 7.05 -7.74 8.48
C ARG A 79 8.17 -8.71 8.83
N SER A 80 7.82 -9.89 9.35
CA SER A 80 8.79 -10.93 9.68
C SER A 80 8.94 -11.90 8.51
N PRO A 81 10.16 -12.06 7.93
CA PRO A 81 10.37 -12.96 6.80
C PRO A 81 9.91 -14.39 7.07
N ALA A 82 10.18 -14.90 8.27
CA ALA A 82 9.77 -16.25 8.68
C ALA A 82 8.24 -16.40 8.75
N ASN A 83 7.53 -15.36 9.22
CA ASN A 83 6.07 -15.40 9.25
C ASN A 83 5.47 -15.26 7.84
N ALA A 84 6.03 -14.37 7.02
CA ALA A 84 5.62 -14.17 5.63
C ALA A 84 5.74 -15.47 4.83
N GLU A 85 6.88 -16.16 4.92
CA GLU A 85 7.10 -17.45 4.25
C GLU A 85 6.07 -18.49 4.71
N ARG A 86 5.85 -18.61 6.02
CA ARG A 86 4.86 -19.53 6.58
C ARG A 86 3.44 -19.24 6.09
N LEU A 87 3.04 -17.97 6.04
CA LEU A 87 1.72 -17.55 5.58
C LEU A 87 1.54 -17.83 4.08
N ILE A 88 2.50 -17.42 3.24
CA ILE A 88 2.45 -17.65 1.80
C ILE A 88 2.37 -19.15 1.49
N LYS A 89 3.19 -19.96 2.17
CA LYS A 89 3.15 -21.42 2.05
C LYS A 89 1.78 -21.99 2.46
N SER A 90 1.24 -21.55 3.60
CA SER A 90 -0.06 -22.02 4.10
C SER A 90 -1.20 -21.67 3.13
N ILE A 91 -1.20 -20.46 2.58
CA ILE A 91 -2.16 -20.04 1.54
C ILE A 91 -2.00 -20.90 0.28
N GLY A 92 -0.76 -21.20 -0.14
CA GLY A 92 -0.49 -22.07 -1.28
C GLY A 92 -1.00 -23.50 -1.07
N GLU A 93 -0.77 -24.09 0.11
CA GLU A 93 -1.28 -25.41 0.48
C GLU A 93 -2.82 -25.44 0.50
N MET A 94 -3.46 -24.40 1.04
CA MET A 94 -4.90 -24.25 1.04
C MET A 94 -5.47 -24.19 -0.38
N ARG A 95 -4.91 -23.34 -1.24
CA ARG A 95 -5.32 -23.22 -2.66
C ARG A 95 -5.10 -24.51 -3.45
N ALA A 96 -4.08 -25.30 -3.10
CA ALA A 96 -3.81 -26.61 -3.68
C ALA A 96 -4.68 -27.75 -3.10
N GLY A 97 -5.65 -27.44 -2.23
CA GLY A 97 -6.54 -28.45 -1.63
C GLY A 97 -5.87 -29.34 -0.59
N LYS A 98 -4.69 -28.96 -0.07
CA LYS A 98 -3.94 -29.73 0.95
C LYS A 98 -4.36 -29.42 2.39
N ALA A 99 -5.32 -28.51 2.58
CA ALA A 99 -5.88 -28.19 3.89
C ALA A 99 -6.64 -29.39 4.48
N LYS A 100 -6.52 -29.59 5.80
CA LYS A 100 -7.23 -30.64 6.54
C LYS A 100 -8.24 -30.02 7.49
N VAL A 101 -9.52 -30.40 7.36
CA VAL A 101 -10.56 -30.02 8.32
C VAL A 101 -10.30 -30.75 9.64
N ARG A 102 -10.37 -30.03 10.75
CA ARG A 102 -10.26 -30.57 12.11
C ARG A 102 -11.35 -29.99 12.98
N GLN A 103 -11.83 -30.77 13.95
CA GLN A 103 -12.70 -30.26 15.00
C GLN A 103 -11.88 -29.40 15.98
N LEU A 104 -12.51 -28.39 16.56
CA LEU A 104 -11.91 -27.60 17.64
C LEU A 104 -11.74 -28.51 18.86
N ILE A 105 -10.62 -28.37 19.54
CA ILE A 105 -10.38 -29.07 20.80
C ILE A 105 -11.01 -28.20 21.89
N GLU A 106 -11.95 -28.76 22.67
CA GLU A 106 -12.52 -28.09 23.84
C GLU A 106 -11.49 -28.12 24.99
N GLU A 107 -11.41 -27.03 25.76
CA GLU A 107 -10.45 -26.85 26.87
C GLU A 107 -10.68 -27.81 28.04
#